data_AF-A0A100WFW9-F1
#
_entry.id   AF-A0A100WFW9-F1
#
_cell.length_a   1.000
_cell.length_b   1.000
_cell.length_c   1.000
_cell.angle_alpha   90.00
_cell.angle_beta   90.00
_cell.angle_gamma   90.00
#
_symmetry.space_group_name_H-M   'P 1'
#
loop_
_entity.id
_entity.type
_entity.pdbx_description
1 polymer ?
#
loop_
_entity_poly.entity_id
_entity_poly.type
_entity_poly.pdbx_seq_one_letter_code
_entity_poly.pdbx_strand_id
1 'polypeptide(L)'
;MTVAASIIPWVIVAAAMAGLITMTVLFIVTRRRLTGTRQELERLRREQPRRRRPRGLAPMAIKTVWQTADSLISKGVRATVRNSIEDLAGWAQVERPDLARLTADGQVVIVFSDIEGSTERNDALGDREWVKLLERHNKLFYKQVEKHGGHVVKTQGDGFMIAFAAADAAVRCSLDVQRALRAAPERWDDIRVRMGIHMGTSVRRGDDLFGRNVAVAARVAGLAAGGEVLISEPVHEAVQGLPGIGFGPPRDVELKGLQGRHTVYPVTIEEAPAALPAATG
;
A
#
# COMPACT_ATOMS: atom_id res chain seq x y z
N MET A 1 -0.75 62.92 -41.35
CA MET A 1 -0.27 61.56 -40.97
C MET A 1 0.57 61.57 -39.68
N THR A 2 0.36 62.49 -38.73
CA THR A 2 1.24 62.66 -37.54
C THR A 2 0.62 62.27 -36.20
N VAL A 3 -0.71 62.09 -36.12
CA VAL A 3 -1.40 61.78 -34.84
C VAL A 3 -1.28 60.29 -34.47
N ALA A 4 -1.30 59.38 -35.45
CA ALA A 4 -1.20 57.94 -35.21
C ALA A 4 0.18 57.50 -34.66
N ALA A 5 1.26 58.21 -35.02
CA ALA A 5 2.62 57.89 -34.56
C ALA A 5 2.88 58.23 -33.08
N SER A 6 2.06 59.10 -32.48
CA SER A 6 2.23 59.55 -31.09
C SER A 6 1.52 58.66 -30.06
N ILE A 7 0.51 57.88 -30.47
CA ILE A 7 -0.36 57.11 -29.56
C ILE A 7 0.20 55.70 -29.28
N ILE A 8 0.86 55.09 -30.26
CA ILE A 8 1.41 53.73 -30.17
C ILE A 8 2.35 53.52 -28.97
N PRO A 9 3.32 54.41 -28.66
CA PRO A 9 4.20 54.21 -27.50
C PRO A 9 3.44 54.24 -26.17
N TRP A 10 2.38 55.06 -26.05
CA TRP A 10 1.58 55.14 -24.83
C TRP A 10 0.73 53.89 -24.59
N VAL A 11 0.23 53.25 -25.65
CA VAL A 11 -0.52 51.99 -25.55
C VAL A 11 0.39 50.84 -25.08
N ILE A 12 1.63 50.79 -25.58
CA ILE A 12 2.62 49.77 -25.16
C ILE A 12 3.00 49.97 -23.69
N VAL A 13 3.22 51.22 -23.26
CA VAL A 13 3.52 51.55 -21.86
C VAL A 13 2.34 51.18 -20.94
N ALA A 14 1.10 51.46 -21.34
CA ALA A 14 -0.08 51.10 -20.56
C ALA A 14 -0.25 49.57 -20.42
N ALA A 15 -0.01 48.81 -21.49
CA ALA A 15 -0.09 47.35 -21.47
C ALA A 15 1.01 46.73 -20.57
N ALA A 16 2.23 47.25 -20.63
CA ALA A 16 3.33 46.79 -19.77
C ALA A 16 3.05 47.07 -18.28
N MET A 17 2.49 48.23 -17.96
CA MET A 17 2.09 48.59 -16.59
C MET A 17 0.99 47.67 -16.05
N ALA A 18 -0.01 47.34 -16.87
CA ALA A 18 -1.07 46.39 -16.50
C ALA A 18 -0.51 44.97 -16.23
N GLY A 19 0.45 44.52 -17.04
CA GLY A 19 1.16 43.26 -16.82
C GLY A 19 1.96 43.25 -15.51
N LEU A 20 2.65 44.36 -15.20
CA LEU A 20 3.43 44.46 -13.97
C LEU A 20 2.54 44.48 -12.72
N ILE A 21 1.39 45.18 -12.78
CA ILE A 21 0.43 45.22 -11.67
C ILE A 21 -0.16 43.83 -11.42
N THR A 22 -0.59 43.12 -12.46
CA THR A 22 -1.14 41.75 -12.32
C THR A 22 -0.11 40.77 -11.77
N MET A 23 1.15 40.83 -12.23
CA MET A 23 2.22 39.98 -11.73
C MET A 23 2.60 40.32 -10.28
N THR A 24 2.59 41.59 -9.90
CA THR A 24 2.87 42.04 -8.52
C THR A 24 1.76 41.60 -7.56
N VAL A 25 0.50 41.73 -7.97
CA VAL A 25 -0.66 41.26 -7.20
C VAL A 25 -0.62 39.74 -7.05
N LEU A 26 -0.33 39.00 -8.13
CA LEU A 26 -0.21 37.54 -8.09
C LEU A 26 0.92 37.09 -7.15
N PHE A 27 2.06 37.78 -7.18
CA PHE A 27 3.20 37.52 -6.30
C PHE A 27 2.88 37.82 -4.83
N ILE A 28 2.18 38.91 -4.54
CA ILE A 28 1.72 39.23 -3.17
C ILE A 28 0.72 38.19 -2.66
N VAL A 29 -0.23 37.75 -3.50
CA VAL A 29 -1.23 36.75 -3.11
C VAL A 29 -0.60 35.37 -2.87
N THR A 30 0.36 34.95 -3.72
CA THR A 30 1.11 33.70 -3.50
C THR A 30 1.98 33.76 -2.25
N ARG A 31 2.67 34.89 -2.00
CA ARG A 31 3.45 35.07 -0.77
C ARG A 31 2.59 35.13 0.50
N ARG A 32 1.40 35.72 0.44
CA ARG A 32 0.44 35.76 1.56
C ARG A 32 -0.18 34.39 1.86
N ARG A 33 -0.48 33.58 0.84
CA ARG A 33 -0.98 32.20 1.05
C ARG A 33 0.04 31.26 1.71
N LEU A 34 1.34 31.51 1.53
CA LEU A 34 2.42 30.71 2.12
C LEU A 34 2.76 31.09 3.58
N THR A 35 2.41 32.30 4.02
CA THR A 35 2.71 32.79 5.38
C THR A 35 1.64 32.40 6.40
N GLY A 36 0.38 32.27 5.99
CA GLY A 36 -0.71 31.80 6.87
C GLY A 36 -0.57 30.33 7.31
N THR A 37 -0.13 29.44 6.43
CA THR A 37 -0.01 27.99 6.70
C THR A 37 1.13 27.64 7.65
N ARG A 38 2.18 28.48 7.74
CA ARG A 38 3.30 28.26 8.67
C ARG A 38 2.97 28.65 10.11
N GLN A 39 2.14 29.67 10.31
CA GLN A 39 1.78 30.15 11.65
C GLN A 39 0.86 29.18 12.40
N GLU A 40 0.03 28.43 11.68
CA GLU A 40 -0.89 27.45 12.25
C GLU A 40 -0.16 26.18 12.73
N LEU A 41 0.85 25.74 11.98
CA LEU A 41 1.76 24.66 12.40
C LEU A 41 2.56 25.03 13.68
N GLU A 42 2.96 26.28 13.82
CA GLU A 42 3.71 26.73 15.00
C GLU A 42 2.83 26.90 16.25
N ARG A 43 1.56 27.30 16.10
CA ARG A 43 0.60 27.34 17.22
C ARG A 43 0.32 25.94 17.76
N LEU A 44 0.05 24.97 16.89
CA LEU A 44 -0.18 23.57 17.28
C LEU A 44 1.05 22.92 17.95
N ARG A 45 2.26 23.36 17.58
CA ARG A 45 3.50 22.90 18.21
C ARG A 45 3.76 23.52 19.58
N ARG A 46 3.26 24.74 19.83
CA ARG A 46 3.39 25.44 21.13
C ARG A 46 2.36 24.98 22.16
N GLU A 47 1.19 24.47 21.73
CA GLU A 47 0.12 24.04 22.63
C GLU A 47 0.23 22.59 23.15
N GLN A 48 1.24 21.81 22.72
CA GLN A 48 1.42 20.47 23.30
C GLN A 48 2.11 20.53 24.69
N PRO A 49 1.42 20.13 25.78
CA PRO A 49 2.03 20.10 27.10
C PRO A 49 3.15 19.05 27.13
N ARG A 50 4.34 19.45 27.58
CA ARG A 50 5.49 18.58 27.85
C ARG A 50 5.11 17.51 28.89
N ARG A 51 4.60 16.36 28.45
CA ARG A 51 4.44 15.17 29.28
C ARG A 51 5.81 14.53 29.49
N ARG A 52 6.21 14.44 30.76
CA ARG A 52 7.42 13.75 31.24
C ARG A 52 7.40 12.30 30.75
N ARG A 53 8.51 11.87 30.14
CA ARG A 53 8.75 10.49 29.70
C ARG A 53 8.93 9.55 30.91
N PRO A 54 8.23 8.41 30.99
CA PRO A 54 8.78 7.23 31.62
C PRO A 54 9.70 6.51 30.62
N ARG A 55 10.80 5.94 31.14
CA ARG A 55 11.68 5.02 30.42
C ARG A 55 10.96 3.67 30.26
N GLY A 56 10.94 3.12 29.05
CA GLY A 56 10.40 1.81 28.72
C GLY A 56 9.95 1.78 27.26
N LEU A 57 10.26 0.70 26.54
CA LEU A 57 10.07 0.54 25.09
C LEU A 57 8.61 0.73 24.62
N ALA A 58 8.47 1.11 23.34
CA ALA A 58 7.26 1.35 22.52
C ALA A 58 6.63 2.76 22.60
N PRO A 59 6.65 3.50 21.45
CA PRO A 59 5.38 3.84 20.79
C PRO A 59 5.54 4.06 19.26
N MET A 60 5.22 3.07 18.43
CA MET A 60 5.00 3.28 16.98
C MET A 60 3.75 2.56 16.44
N ALA A 61 3.01 1.82 17.28
CA ALA A 61 1.81 1.09 16.86
C ALA A 61 0.53 1.94 16.78
N ILE A 62 0.52 3.18 17.31
CA ILE A 62 -0.73 3.97 17.43
C ILE A 62 -0.82 5.12 16.41
N LYS A 63 0.26 5.46 15.71
CA LYS A 63 0.23 6.61 14.77
C LYS A 63 -0.37 6.25 13.40
N THR A 64 -0.40 4.98 13.04
CA THR A 64 -0.90 4.51 11.73
C THR A 64 -2.42 4.53 11.62
N VAL A 65 -3.14 4.50 12.75
CA VAL A 65 -4.61 4.51 12.77
C VAL A 65 -5.21 5.87 12.36
N TRP A 66 -4.44 6.97 12.46
CA TRP A 66 -4.96 8.32 12.19
C TRP A 66 -4.66 8.87 10.79
N GLN A 67 -3.78 8.25 10.00
CA GLN A 67 -3.50 8.71 8.63
C GLN A 67 -4.42 8.08 7.58
N THR A 68 -5.25 7.10 7.97
CA THR A 68 -6.17 6.39 7.07
C THR A 68 -7.54 7.04 6.94
N ALA A 69 -7.85 8.08 7.72
CA ALA A 69 -9.16 8.74 7.68
C ALA A 69 -9.29 9.81 6.58
N ASP A 70 -8.18 10.33 6.04
CA ASP A 70 -8.23 11.49 5.13
C ASP A 70 -8.44 11.10 3.65
N SER A 71 -8.26 9.82 3.30
CA SER A 71 -8.42 9.33 1.93
C SER A 71 -9.89 9.04 1.55
N LEU A 72 -10.76 8.78 2.53
CA LEU A 72 -12.15 8.37 2.29
C LEU A 72 -13.15 9.52 2.18
N ILE A 73 -12.77 10.76 2.49
CA ILE A 73 -13.73 11.88 2.60
C ILE A 73 -13.62 12.89 1.44
N SER A 74 -12.54 12.91 0.65
CA SER A 74 -12.35 13.95 -0.38
C SER A 74 -12.61 13.51 -1.83
N LYS A 75 -12.72 12.22 -2.12
CA LYS A 75 -12.98 11.72 -3.48
C LYS A 75 -14.00 10.58 -3.43
N GLY A 76 -15.11 10.72 -4.12
CA GLY A 76 -16.17 9.71 -4.16
C GLY A 76 -15.62 8.31 -4.50
N VAL A 77 -16.10 7.30 -3.75
CA VAL A 77 -15.65 5.90 -3.71
C VAL A 77 -15.66 5.21 -5.09
N ARG A 78 -16.38 5.79 -6.07
CA ARG A 78 -16.59 5.25 -7.42
C ARG A 78 -15.35 5.22 -8.34
N ALA A 79 -14.25 5.91 -7.99
CA ALA A 79 -13.11 6.09 -8.92
C ALA A 79 -11.80 5.38 -8.49
N THR A 80 -11.70 4.84 -7.28
CA THR A 80 -10.40 4.46 -6.67
C THR A 80 -10.12 2.96 -6.61
N VAL A 81 -11.01 2.09 -7.09
CA VAL A 81 -10.92 0.65 -6.81
C VAL A 81 -10.27 -0.15 -7.95
N ARG A 82 -9.92 0.49 -9.08
CA ARG A 82 -9.50 -0.24 -10.28
C ARG A 82 -8.07 -0.79 -10.23
N ASN A 83 -7.21 -0.40 -9.26
CA ASN A 83 -5.77 -0.66 -9.37
C ASN A 83 -4.97 -0.61 -8.04
N SER A 84 -5.54 -1.02 -6.90
CA SER A 84 -4.92 -0.86 -5.58
C SER A 84 -3.46 -1.36 -5.49
N ILE A 85 -3.14 -2.52 -6.07
CA ILE A 85 -1.75 -3.04 -6.13
C ILE A 85 -0.85 -2.17 -7.03
N GLU A 86 -1.32 -1.78 -8.21
CA GLU A 86 -0.53 -0.96 -9.14
C GLU A 86 -0.25 0.45 -8.57
N ASP A 87 -1.24 1.04 -7.91
CA ASP A 87 -1.13 2.33 -7.23
C ASP A 87 -0.11 2.27 -6.08
N LEU A 88 -0.14 1.19 -5.29
CA LEU A 88 0.82 0.97 -4.22
C LEU A 88 2.23 0.75 -4.77
N ALA A 89 2.38 -0.02 -5.84
CA ALA A 89 3.66 -0.26 -6.49
C ALA A 89 4.25 1.03 -7.08
N GLY A 90 3.43 1.83 -7.78
CA GLY A 90 3.83 3.13 -8.32
C GLY A 90 4.24 4.11 -7.22
N TRP A 91 3.50 4.16 -6.11
CA TRP A 91 3.89 4.95 -4.95
C TRP A 91 5.22 4.49 -4.35
N ALA A 92 5.44 3.19 -4.16
CA ALA A 92 6.65 2.66 -3.55
C ALA A 92 7.91 2.91 -4.40
N GLN A 93 7.77 2.96 -5.73
CA GLN A 93 8.84 3.35 -6.64
C GLN A 93 9.28 4.81 -6.46
N VAL A 94 8.32 5.69 -6.14
CA VAL A 94 8.56 7.13 -5.94
C VAL A 94 9.05 7.42 -4.52
N GLU A 95 8.33 6.95 -3.51
CA GLU A 95 8.58 7.28 -2.10
C GLU A 95 9.77 6.51 -1.52
N ARG A 96 10.03 5.29 -2.02
CA ARG A 96 11.14 4.42 -1.60
C ARG A 96 11.23 4.28 -0.07
N PRO A 97 10.23 3.64 0.57
CA PRO A 97 10.21 3.49 2.02
C PRO A 97 11.46 2.78 2.54
N ASP A 98 11.98 3.23 3.68
CA ASP A 98 13.18 2.69 4.33
C ASP A 98 12.89 1.32 4.97
N LEU A 99 12.76 0.29 4.12
CA LEU A 99 12.56 -1.11 4.54
C LEU A 99 13.86 -1.79 4.97
N ALA A 100 15.02 -1.17 4.68
CA ALA A 100 16.32 -1.71 5.04
C ALA A 100 16.51 -1.84 6.56
N ARG A 101 15.72 -1.14 7.37
CA ARG A 101 15.72 -1.30 8.84
C ARG A 101 14.99 -2.54 9.33
N LEU A 102 14.19 -3.17 8.47
CA LEU A 102 13.45 -4.38 8.84
C LEU A 102 14.38 -5.60 8.90
N THR A 103 15.54 -5.56 8.25
CA THR A 103 16.44 -6.72 8.16
C THR A 103 17.90 -6.36 8.41
N ALA A 104 18.60 -7.26 9.10
CA ALA A 104 20.01 -7.08 9.44
C ALA A 104 20.94 -7.47 8.27
N ASP A 105 20.48 -8.35 7.38
CA ASP A 105 21.20 -8.90 6.24
C ASP A 105 20.87 -8.19 4.91
N GLY A 106 19.92 -7.25 4.93
CA GLY A 106 19.51 -6.48 3.77
C GLY A 106 18.62 -7.24 2.80
N GLN A 107 18.07 -8.41 3.14
CA GLN A 107 16.99 -9.03 2.36
C GLN A 107 15.64 -8.46 2.79
N VAL A 108 14.65 -8.36 1.91
CA VAL A 108 13.30 -7.96 2.32
C VAL A 108 12.28 -8.83 1.60
N VAL A 109 11.23 -9.22 2.31
CA VAL A 109 10.10 -9.95 1.74
C VAL A 109 8.93 -8.99 1.63
N ILE A 110 8.37 -8.87 0.43
CA ILE A 110 7.28 -7.96 0.11
C ILE A 110 6.05 -8.79 -0.23
N VAL A 111 4.94 -8.50 0.45
CA VAL A 111 3.61 -9.05 0.16
C VAL A 111 2.75 -7.94 -0.40
N PHE A 112 2.12 -8.20 -1.54
CA PHE A 112 1.00 -7.42 -2.05
C PHE A 112 -0.28 -8.23 -1.94
N SER A 113 -1.37 -7.55 -1.58
CA SER A 113 -2.71 -8.12 -1.63
C SER A 113 -3.74 -7.10 -2.05
N ASP A 114 -4.87 -7.56 -2.59
CA ASP A 114 -6.10 -6.80 -2.81
C ASP A 114 -7.30 -7.75 -2.90
N ILE A 115 -8.51 -7.20 -2.91
CA ILE A 115 -9.75 -7.97 -3.06
C ILE A 115 -10.04 -8.13 -4.55
N GLU A 116 -10.23 -9.38 -4.98
CA GLU A 116 -10.63 -9.70 -6.35
C GLU A 116 -12.03 -9.13 -6.63
N GLY A 117 -12.18 -8.41 -7.74
CA GLY A 117 -13.46 -7.83 -8.15
C GLY A 117 -13.99 -6.78 -7.19
N SER A 118 -13.12 -6.08 -6.45
CA SER A 118 -13.50 -5.12 -5.41
C SER A 118 -14.39 -3.97 -5.91
N THR A 119 -14.22 -3.54 -7.16
CA THR A 119 -15.07 -2.49 -7.76
C THR A 119 -16.50 -2.98 -7.92
N GLU A 120 -16.67 -4.17 -8.51
CA GLU A 120 -17.98 -4.79 -8.75
C GLU A 120 -18.68 -5.13 -7.44
N ARG A 121 -17.92 -5.61 -6.43
CA ARG A 121 -18.43 -5.84 -5.08
C ARG A 121 -18.87 -4.55 -4.39
N ASN A 122 -18.09 -3.46 -4.49
CA ASN A 122 -18.49 -2.18 -3.92
C ASN A 122 -19.82 -1.69 -4.53
N ASP A 123 -19.95 -1.76 -5.86
CA ASP A 123 -21.17 -1.34 -6.56
C ASP A 123 -22.39 -2.19 -6.15
N ALA A 124 -22.20 -3.50 -5.89
CA ALA A 124 -23.27 -4.39 -5.44
C ALA A 124 -23.67 -4.20 -3.97
N LEU A 125 -22.71 -4.00 -3.07
CA LEU A 125 -22.94 -3.82 -1.62
C LEU A 125 -23.39 -2.40 -1.26
N GLY A 126 -22.98 -1.42 -2.07
CA GLY A 126 -23.10 0.00 -1.79
C GLY A 126 -22.02 0.53 -0.84
N ASP A 127 -21.65 1.79 -1.02
CA ASP A 127 -20.49 2.42 -0.37
C ASP A 127 -20.45 2.26 1.16
N ARG A 128 -21.61 2.34 1.83
CA ARG A 128 -21.67 2.28 3.31
C ARG A 128 -21.31 0.89 3.84
N GLU A 129 -21.84 -0.17 3.25
CA GLU A 129 -21.56 -1.54 3.70
C GLU A 129 -20.16 -1.96 3.26
N TRP A 130 -19.72 -1.52 2.08
CA TRP A 130 -18.34 -1.71 1.63
C TRP A 130 -17.31 -1.10 2.58
N VAL A 131 -17.52 0.13 3.07
CA VAL A 131 -16.62 0.76 4.05
C VAL A 131 -16.55 -0.06 5.33
N LYS A 132 -17.67 -0.56 5.86
CA LYS A 132 -17.68 -1.43 7.06
C LYS A 132 -16.95 -2.75 6.81
N LEU A 133 -17.12 -3.33 5.62
CA LEU A 133 -16.42 -4.53 5.20
C LEU A 133 -14.90 -4.29 5.17
N LEU A 134 -14.46 -3.19 4.55
CA LEU A 134 -13.05 -2.79 4.50
C LEU A 134 -12.48 -2.53 5.89
N GLU A 135 -13.23 -1.92 6.81
CA GLU A 135 -12.76 -1.76 8.19
C GLU A 135 -12.52 -3.10 8.89
N ARG A 136 -13.43 -4.07 8.72
CA ARG A 136 -13.26 -5.43 9.28
C ARG A 136 -12.09 -6.14 8.62
N HIS A 137 -11.97 -6.02 7.31
CA HIS A 137 -10.91 -6.61 6.50
C HIS A 137 -9.53 -6.07 6.92
N ASN A 138 -9.40 -4.74 7.03
CA ASN A 138 -8.16 -4.10 7.44
C ASN A 138 -7.76 -4.53 8.85
N LYS A 139 -8.72 -4.63 9.79
CA LYS A 139 -8.45 -5.14 11.14
C LYS A 139 -7.93 -6.57 11.14
N LEU A 140 -8.43 -7.45 10.26
CA LEU A 140 -7.91 -8.80 10.10
C LEU A 140 -6.45 -8.75 9.63
N PHE A 141 -6.15 -7.97 8.60
CA PHE A 141 -4.79 -7.82 8.09
C PHE A 141 -3.83 -7.30 9.15
N TYR A 142 -4.15 -6.21 9.83
CA TYR A 142 -3.28 -5.66 10.88
C TYR A 142 -2.98 -6.69 11.97
N LYS A 143 -4.01 -7.43 12.42
CA LYS A 143 -3.85 -8.48 13.43
C LYS A 143 -2.88 -9.57 12.96
N GLN A 144 -3.02 -10.07 11.73
CA GLN A 144 -2.16 -11.15 11.24
C GLN A 144 -0.75 -10.65 10.95
N VAL A 145 -0.61 -9.46 10.37
CA VAL A 145 0.70 -8.86 10.11
C VAL A 145 1.47 -8.66 11.42
N GLU A 146 0.82 -8.12 12.45
CA GLU A 146 1.44 -7.94 13.77
C GLU A 146 1.81 -9.29 14.40
N LYS A 147 0.92 -10.29 14.35
CA LYS A 147 1.17 -11.65 14.86
C LYS A 147 2.44 -12.28 14.27
N HIS A 148 2.71 -12.04 12.99
CA HIS A 148 3.85 -12.59 12.25
C HIS A 148 5.05 -11.64 12.17
N GLY A 149 5.05 -10.54 12.95
CA GLY A 149 6.17 -9.60 13.00
C GLY A 149 6.40 -8.81 11.71
N GLY A 150 5.38 -8.69 10.87
CA GLY A 150 5.42 -7.90 9.64
C GLY A 150 5.15 -6.42 9.88
N HIS A 151 5.34 -5.63 8.83
CA HIS A 151 5.10 -4.20 8.83
C HIS A 151 4.21 -3.81 7.64
N VAL A 152 3.03 -3.24 7.90
CA VAL A 152 2.21 -2.65 6.85
C VAL A 152 2.88 -1.37 6.39
N VAL A 153 3.44 -1.39 5.19
CA VAL A 153 4.15 -0.26 4.58
C VAL A 153 3.13 0.80 4.14
N LYS A 154 2.08 0.35 3.45
CA LYS A 154 0.99 1.21 2.99
C LYS A 154 -0.28 0.41 2.69
N THR A 155 -1.41 1.09 2.79
CA THR A 155 -2.73 0.60 2.39
C THR A 155 -3.34 1.53 1.34
N GLN A 156 -4.07 0.99 0.38
CA GLN A 156 -4.82 1.75 -0.63
C GLN A 156 -6.17 1.06 -0.84
N GLY A 157 -7.24 1.58 -0.24
CA GLY A 157 -8.56 0.95 -0.28
C GLY A 157 -8.55 -0.45 0.36
N ASP A 158 -8.71 -1.46 -0.49
CA ASP A 158 -8.64 -2.89 -0.19
C ASP A 158 -7.24 -3.50 -0.36
N GLY A 159 -6.29 -2.73 -0.91
CA GLY A 159 -4.94 -3.18 -1.19
C GLY A 159 -3.96 -2.95 -0.04
N PHE A 160 -3.05 -3.91 0.17
CA PHE A 160 -1.96 -3.82 1.13
C PHE A 160 -0.60 -4.02 0.47
N MET A 161 0.38 -3.23 0.92
CA MET A 161 1.80 -3.49 0.75
C MET A 161 2.40 -3.75 2.13
N ILE A 162 2.95 -4.95 2.32
CA ILE A 162 3.44 -5.42 3.61
C ILE A 162 4.88 -5.90 3.45
N ALA A 163 5.71 -5.62 4.44
CA ALA A 163 7.09 -6.04 4.47
C ALA A 163 7.36 -6.98 5.65
N PHE A 164 8.15 -8.02 5.40
CA PHE A 164 8.61 -8.96 6.41
C PHE A 164 10.12 -9.13 6.32
N ALA A 165 10.71 -9.47 7.46
CA ALA A 165 12.12 -9.82 7.55
C ALA A 165 12.43 -11.23 7.04
N ALA A 166 11.45 -12.14 7.11
CA ALA A 166 11.62 -13.55 6.79
C ALA A 166 10.49 -14.08 5.89
N ALA A 167 10.83 -14.97 4.96
CA ALA A 167 9.91 -15.51 3.95
C ALA A 167 8.83 -16.41 4.57
N ASP A 168 9.20 -17.20 5.57
CA ASP A 168 8.28 -18.06 6.29
C ASP A 168 7.20 -17.26 7.02
N ALA A 169 7.55 -16.14 7.66
CA ALA A 169 6.61 -15.24 8.32
C ALA A 169 5.62 -14.63 7.32
N ALA A 170 6.09 -14.19 6.15
CA ALA A 170 5.23 -13.64 5.10
C ALA A 170 4.23 -14.68 4.57
N VAL A 171 4.70 -15.90 4.30
CA VAL A 171 3.86 -17.01 3.80
C VAL A 171 2.84 -17.42 4.87
N ARG A 172 3.26 -17.62 6.12
CA ARG A 172 2.36 -17.99 7.23
C ARG A 172 1.31 -16.91 7.51
N CYS A 173 1.69 -15.64 7.46
CA CYS A 173 0.74 -14.53 7.56
C CYS A 173 -0.32 -14.58 6.48
N SER A 174 0.11 -14.77 5.23
CA SER A 174 -0.78 -14.83 4.06
C SER A 174 -1.75 -16.01 4.18
N LEU A 175 -1.25 -17.19 4.57
CA LEU A 175 -2.08 -18.38 4.83
C LEU A 175 -3.10 -18.14 5.95
N ASP A 176 -2.70 -17.51 7.06
CA ASP A 176 -3.59 -17.23 8.19
C ASP A 176 -4.69 -16.21 7.84
N VAL A 177 -4.41 -15.23 6.97
CA VAL A 177 -5.44 -14.34 6.42
C VAL A 177 -6.42 -15.14 5.57
N GLN A 178 -5.92 -15.95 4.64
CA GLN A 178 -6.78 -16.75 3.76
C GLN A 178 -7.66 -17.74 4.54
N ARG A 179 -7.10 -18.39 5.57
CA ARG A 179 -7.86 -19.27 6.48
C ARG A 179 -8.95 -18.49 7.23
N ALA A 180 -8.65 -17.30 7.74
CA ALA A 180 -9.62 -16.49 8.46
C ALA A 180 -10.78 -16.00 7.57
N LEU A 181 -10.51 -15.74 6.29
CA LEU A 181 -11.54 -15.41 5.30
C LEU A 181 -12.41 -16.63 5.00
N ARG A 182 -11.80 -17.79 4.77
CA ARG A 182 -12.52 -19.05 4.48
C ARG A 182 -13.32 -19.61 5.65
N ALA A 183 -12.89 -19.37 6.89
CA ALA A 183 -13.58 -19.90 8.07
C ALA A 183 -14.97 -19.27 8.33
N ALA A 184 -15.25 -18.11 7.74
CA ALA A 184 -16.52 -17.40 7.92
C ALA A 184 -16.89 -16.58 6.67
N PRO A 185 -17.16 -17.23 5.52
CA PRO A 185 -17.29 -16.54 4.23
C PRO A 185 -18.41 -15.48 4.23
N GLU A 186 -19.56 -15.78 4.86
CA GLU A 186 -20.69 -14.86 4.99
C GLU A 186 -20.34 -13.59 5.79
N ARG A 187 -19.46 -13.69 6.80
CA ARG A 187 -19.00 -12.51 7.59
C ARG A 187 -18.23 -11.52 6.72
N TRP A 188 -17.65 -12.02 5.63
CA TRP A 188 -16.78 -11.31 4.73
C TRP A 188 -17.46 -11.00 3.39
N ASP A 189 -18.78 -11.18 3.28
CA ASP A 189 -19.54 -10.98 2.04
C ASP A 189 -18.89 -11.72 0.85
N ASP A 190 -18.39 -12.93 1.15
CA ASP A 190 -17.71 -13.82 0.21
C ASP A 190 -16.51 -13.19 -0.50
N ILE A 191 -15.85 -12.20 0.12
CA ILE A 191 -14.66 -11.62 -0.50
C ILE A 191 -13.55 -12.65 -0.71
N ARG A 192 -12.90 -12.54 -1.87
CA ARG A 192 -11.72 -13.33 -2.19
C ARG A 192 -10.54 -12.40 -2.33
N VAL A 193 -9.47 -12.69 -1.61
CA VAL A 193 -8.26 -11.88 -1.61
C VAL A 193 -7.19 -12.60 -2.39
N ARG A 194 -6.54 -11.92 -3.32
CA ARG A 194 -5.36 -12.46 -4.00
C ARG A 194 -4.11 -11.91 -3.33
N MET A 195 -3.06 -12.72 -3.25
CA MET A 195 -1.81 -12.34 -2.60
C MET A 195 -0.61 -12.78 -3.43
N GLY A 196 0.39 -11.91 -3.52
CA GLY A 196 1.68 -12.22 -4.13
C GLY A 196 2.83 -11.91 -3.20
N ILE A 197 3.81 -12.80 -3.14
CA ILE A 197 4.99 -12.67 -2.29
C ILE A 197 6.25 -12.77 -3.13
N HIS A 198 7.15 -11.82 -2.93
CA HIS A 198 8.48 -11.86 -3.51
C HIS A 198 9.52 -11.43 -2.47
N MET A 199 10.74 -11.93 -2.61
CA MET A 199 11.87 -11.52 -1.79
C MET A 199 13.08 -11.18 -2.65
N GLY A 200 13.86 -10.22 -2.16
CA GLY A 200 15.10 -9.81 -2.80
C GLY A 200 15.89 -8.84 -1.93
N THR A 201 17.08 -8.48 -2.37
CA THR A 201 17.97 -7.62 -1.59
C THR A 201 17.52 -6.16 -1.63
N SER A 202 17.34 -5.54 -0.46
CA SER A 202 17.16 -4.11 -0.22
C SER A 202 18.54 -3.46 0.00
N VAL A 203 19.36 -3.36 -1.06
CA VAL A 203 20.68 -2.70 -0.94
C VAL A 203 20.52 -1.18 -1.06
N ARG A 204 21.04 -0.42 -0.08
CA ARG A 204 21.18 1.05 -0.15
C ARG A 204 22.09 1.57 -1.27
N ARG A 205 22.73 0.70 -2.06
CA ARG A 205 23.82 1.05 -2.99
C ARG A 205 23.40 1.12 -4.46
N GLY A 206 22.13 0.87 -4.76
CA GLY A 206 21.57 1.01 -6.10
C GLY A 206 20.07 1.05 -5.98
N ASP A 207 19.51 2.25 -6.05
CA ASP A 207 18.08 2.54 -5.86
C ASP A 207 17.13 1.70 -6.72
N ASP A 208 17.65 1.09 -7.80
CA ASP A 208 16.90 0.30 -8.78
C ASP A 208 16.49 -1.10 -8.27
N LEU A 209 17.24 -1.70 -7.35
CA LEU A 209 16.94 -3.07 -6.87
C LEU A 209 15.65 -3.10 -6.04
N PHE A 210 15.43 -2.07 -5.23
CA PHE A 210 14.21 -1.94 -4.46
C PHE A 210 12.99 -1.80 -5.36
N GLY A 211 13.05 -0.87 -6.32
CA GLY A 211 11.96 -0.64 -7.29
C GLY A 211 11.64 -1.88 -8.11
N ARG A 212 12.66 -2.65 -8.50
CA ARG A 212 12.49 -3.94 -9.18
C ARG A 212 11.79 -4.98 -8.30
N ASN A 213 12.23 -5.19 -7.07
CA ASN A 213 11.62 -6.19 -6.17
C ASN A 213 10.16 -5.85 -5.86
N VAL A 214 9.84 -4.57 -5.66
CA VAL A 214 8.45 -4.09 -5.49
C VAL A 214 7.63 -4.40 -6.74
N ALA A 215 8.17 -4.12 -7.94
CA ALA A 215 7.47 -4.39 -9.18
C ALA A 215 7.22 -5.89 -9.37
N VAL A 216 8.22 -6.75 -9.12
CA VAL A 216 8.06 -8.21 -9.17
C VAL A 216 6.97 -8.66 -8.21
N ALA A 217 7.01 -8.24 -6.95
CA ALA A 217 6.03 -8.61 -5.93
C ALA A 217 4.59 -8.24 -6.36
N ALA A 218 4.40 -7.03 -6.89
CA ALA A 218 3.13 -6.56 -7.39
C ALA A 218 2.63 -7.38 -8.60
N ARG A 219 3.53 -7.77 -9.51
CA ARG A 219 3.17 -8.61 -10.66
C ARG A 219 2.85 -10.04 -10.27
N VAL A 220 3.57 -10.61 -9.31
CA VAL A 220 3.23 -11.91 -8.73
C VAL A 220 1.83 -11.86 -8.11
N ALA A 221 1.50 -10.81 -7.36
CA ALA A 221 0.16 -10.64 -6.78
C ALA A 221 -0.93 -10.47 -7.84
N GLY A 222 -0.64 -9.73 -8.92
CA GLY A 222 -1.56 -9.56 -10.04
C GLY A 222 -1.87 -10.84 -10.82
N LEU A 223 -1.02 -11.87 -10.73
CA LEU A 223 -1.25 -13.20 -11.33
C LEU A 223 -2.04 -14.14 -10.42
N ALA A 224 -2.13 -13.86 -9.13
CA ALA A 224 -2.86 -14.69 -8.18
C ALA A 224 -4.37 -14.54 -8.38
N ALA A 225 -5.08 -15.67 -8.33
CA ALA A 225 -6.54 -15.67 -8.29
C ALA A 225 -7.08 -15.29 -6.90
N GLY A 226 -8.35 -14.87 -6.81
CA GLY A 226 -9.00 -14.64 -5.53
C GLY A 226 -8.98 -15.89 -4.64
N GLY A 227 -8.43 -15.76 -3.44
CA GLY A 227 -8.25 -16.86 -2.48
C GLY A 227 -6.90 -17.58 -2.59
N GLU A 228 -6.05 -17.19 -3.54
CA GLU A 228 -4.73 -17.76 -3.80
C GLU A 228 -3.61 -16.93 -3.15
N VAL A 229 -2.56 -17.63 -2.72
CA VAL A 229 -1.26 -17.04 -2.37
C VAL A 229 -0.26 -17.54 -3.39
N LEU A 230 0.34 -16.64 -4.15
CA LEU A 230 1.33 -16.95 -5.16
C LEU A 230 2.70 -16.41 -4.73
N ILE A 231 3.75 -17.21 -4.85
CA ILE A 231 5.10 -16.82 -4.45
C ILE A 231 6.07 -16.92 -5.62
N SER A 232 7.04 -16.01 -5.68
CA SER A 232 8.15 -16.11 -6.62
C SER A 232 9.12 -17.23 -6.24
N GLU A 233 9.87 -17.74 -7.20
CA GLU A 233 10.93 -18.74 -7.00
C GLU A 233 11.89 -18.45 -5.81
N PRO A 234 12.46 -17.24 -5.61
CA PRO A 234 13.32 -16.99 -4.44
C PRO A 234 12.64 -17.23 -3.08
N VAL A 235 11.34 -16.95 -2.98
CA VAL A 235 10.56 -17.21 -1.77
C VAL A 235 10.36 -18.71 -1.59
N HIS A 236 10.03 -19.42 -2.68
CA HIS A 236 9.88 -20.88 -2.68
C HIS A 236 11.17 -21.56 -2.21
N GLU A 237 12.32 -21.18 -2.76
CA GLU A 237 13.63 -21.72 -2.34
C GLU A 237 13.89 -21.55 -0.84
N ALA A 238 13.49 -20.41 -0.29
CA ALA A 238 13.65 -20.10 1.13
C ALA A 238 12.71 -20.89 2.06
N VAL A 239 11.57 -21.39 1.57
CA VAL A 239 10.53 -22.02 2.41
C VAL A 239 10.20 -23.47 2.09
N GLN A 240 10.69 -24.04 0.97
CA GLN A 240 10.32 -25.37 0.48
C GLN A 240 10.57 -26.54 1.45
N GLY A 241 11.49 -26.39 2.42
CA GLY A 241 11.79 -27.39 3.44
C GLY A 241 11.08 -27.18 4.78
N LEU A 242 10.24 -26.15 4.91
CA LEU A 242 9.62 -25.81 6.18
C LEU A 242 8.31 -26.57 6.42
N PRO A 243 8.06 -27.07 7.65
CA PRO A 243 6.84 -27.80 7.95
C PRO A 243 5.60 -26.90 7.90
N GLY A 244 4.51 -27.44 7.36
CA GLY A 244 3.21 -26.77 7.28
C GLY A 244 3.08 -25.72 6.17
N ILE A 245 3.98 -25.77 5.17
CA ILE A 245 3.87 -24.98 3.94
C ILE A 245 3.96 -25.96 2.77
N GLY A 246 2.86 -26.16 2.06
CA GLY A 246 2.82 -26.94 0.83
C GLY A 246 2.72 -26.06 -0.41
N PHE A 247 2.99 -26.65 -1.58
CA PHE A 247 3.02 -25.94 -2.87
C PHE A 247 2.25 -26.69 -3.93
N GLY A 248 1.53 -25.94 -4.76
CA GLY A 248 0.92 -26.43 -5.99
C GLY A 248 1.95 -26.53 -7.12
N PRO A 249 1.52 -26.99 -8.31
CA PRO A 249 2.42 -27.11 -9.45
C PRO A 249 2.98 -25.73 -9.87
N PRO A 250 4.28 -25.64 -10.22
CA PRO A 250 4.89 -24.40 -10.67
C PRO A 250 4.24 -23.89 -11.96
N ARG A 251 4.22 -22.56 -12.11
CA ARG A 251 3.75 -21.88 -13.32
C ARG A 251 4.88 -21.01 -13.87
N ASP A 252 5.22 -21.19 -15.14
CA ASP A 252 6.15 -20.31 -15.83
C ASP A 252 5.38 -19.17 -16.50
N VAL A 253 5.71 -17.94 -16.12
CA VAL A 253 4.98 -16.74 -16.50
C VAL A 253 5.94 -15.67 -17.03
N GLU A 254 5.43 -14.78 -17.87
CA GLU A 254 6.11 -13.55 -18.23
C GLU A 254 5.53 -12.40 -17.40
N LEU A 255 6.38 -11.67 -16.70
CA LEU A 255 5.97 -10.54 -15.89
C LEU A 255 6.15 -9.26 -16.71
N LYS A 256 5.05 -8.52 -16.92
CA LYS A 256 5.06 -7.28 -17.72
C LYS A 256 6.16 -6.31 -17.23
N GLY A 257 7.03 -5.90 -18.14
CA GLY A 257 8.12 -4.95 -17.86
C GLY A 257 9.37 -5.59 -17.26
N LEU A 258 9.41 -6.92 -17.13
CA LEU A 258 10.58 -7.68 -16.70
C LEU A 258 11.02 -8.59 -17.84
N GLN A 259 12.33 -8.80 -17.96
CA GLN A 259 12.91 -9.67 -18.98
C GLN A 259 12.95 -11.11 -18.50
N GLY A 260 12.64 -12.04 -19.41
CA GLY A 260 12.71 -13.47 -19.19
C GLY A 260 11.41 -14.08 -18.66
N ARG A 261 11.43 -15.41 -18.52
CA ARG A 261 10.38 -16.17 -17.85
C ARG A 261 10.69 -16.24 -16.37
N HIS A 262 9.63 -16.23 -15.56
CA HIS A 262 9.70 -16.33 -14.11
C HIS A 262 8.85 -17.51 -13.68
N THR A 263 9.36 -18.32 -12.77
CA THR A 263 8.59 -19.39 -12.16
C THR A 263 7.93 -18.89 -10.87
N VAL A 264 6.63 -19.18 -10.74
CA VAL A 264 5.83 -18.84 -9.57
C VAL A 264 5.11 -20.08 -9.04
N TYR A 265 4.92 -20.13 -7.73
CA TYR A 265 4.41 -21.30 -7.03
C TYR A 265 3.14 -20.92 -6.25
N PRO A 266 2.01 -21.59 -6.47
CA PRO A 266 0.86 -21.48 -5.59
C PRO A 266 1.19 -22.12 -4.24
N VAL A 267 0.87 -21.46 -3.13
CA VAL A 267 0.98 -22.07 -1.80
C VAL A 267 -0.32 -22.79 -1.48
N THR A 268 -0.23 -24.06 -1.09
CA THR A 268 -1.43 -24.82 -0.69
C THR A 268 -1.92 -24.32 0.66
N ILE A 269 -3.23 -24.09 0.74
CA ILE A 269 -3.86 -23.81 2.03
C ILE A 269 -4.47 -25.11 2.52
N GLU A 270 -3.67 -25.88 3.26
CA GLU A 270 -4.20 -27.04 3.98
C GLU A 270 -5.29 -26.57 4.94
N GLU A 271 -6.46 -27.20 4.83
CA GLU A 271 -7.49 -27.12 5.86
C GLU A 271 -6.93 -27.80 7.10
N ALA A 272 -7.05 -27.15 8.26
CA ALA A 272 -6.81 -27.85 9.51
C ALA A 272 -7.75 -29.08 9.52
N PRO A 273 -7.25 -30.29 9.83
CA PRO A 273 -8.10 -31.47 9.85
C PRO A 273 -9.32 -31.17 10.72
N ALA A 274 -10.52 -31.36 10.16
CA ALA A 274 -11.76 -31.26 10.90
C ALA A 274 -11.59 -32.09 12.18
N ALA A 275 -11.79 -31.46 13.35
CA ALA A 275 -11.70 -32.17 14.61
C ALA A 275 -12.56 -33.43 14.51
N LEU A 276 -11.93 -34.60 14.67
CA LEU A 276 -12.63 -35.88 14.69
C LEU A 276 -13.83 -35.75 15.63
N PRO A 277 -15.04 -36.15 15.21
CA PRO A 277 -16.20 -36.12 16.11
C PRO A 277 -15.83 -36.91 17.36
N ALA A 278 -15.99 -36.27 18.52
CA ALA A 278 -15.76 -36.90 19.81
C ALA A 278 -16.51 -38.24 19.81
N ALA A 279 -15.75 -39.33 19.99
CA ALA A 279 -16.34 -40.66 20.09
C ALA A 279 -17.35 -40.63 21.24
N THR A 280 -18.63 -40.70 20.90
CA THR A 280 -19.71 -40.90 21.86
C THR A 280 -19.52 -42.30 22.43
N GLY A 281 -18.91 -42.36 23.62
CA GLY A 281 -18.93 -43.54 24.49
C GLY A 281 -20.22 -43.61 25.30
#